data_AF-A0A3D2Z5W1-F1
#
_entry.id   AF-A0A3D2Z5W1-F1
#
_cell.length_a   1.000
_cell.length_b   1.000
_cell.length_c   1.000
_cell.angle_alpha   90.00
_cell.angle_beta   90.00
_cell.angle_gamma   90.00
#
_symmetry.space_group_name_H-M   'P 1'
#
loop_
_entity.id
_entity.type
_entity.pdbx_description
1 polymer ?
#
loop_
_entity_poly.entity_id
_entity_poly.type
_entity_poly.pdbx_seq_one_letter_code
_entity_poly.pdbx_strand_id
1 'polypeptide(L)'
;MGGGTAHEAPGTDRKGRLAPLEPAQWCTRGVGGGHGGTAPLAAGRHGRDPRTQRSAWRSRHTGEAGDFLDRWLPQERGSSVLHLDLTDENVLIEAGRLSGITDFAGASTGDRAMELAASGIFLVKGDHRLLSALAVSAGMPGADPRERLAWHLLHPYSDLPRDLALCNAGAVSGLEEAAMAIWGSS
;
A
#
# COMPACT_ATOMS: atom_id res chain seq x y z
N MET A 1 40.36 -30.69 34.60
CA MET A 1 40.16 -30.53 33.15
C MET A 1 38.77 -31.02 32.82
N GLY A 2 37.95 -30.18 32.18
CA GLY A 2 36.54 -30.46 31.86
C GLY A 2 35.66 -29.24 32.14
N GLY A 3 35.90 -28.15 31.39
CA GLY A 3 35.06 -26.95 31.41
C GLY A 3 33.80 -27.17 30.57
N GLY A 4 32.66 -26.73 31.11
CA GLY A 4 31.40 -26.66 30.39
C GLY A 4 31.23 -25.33 29.67
N THR A 5 30.49 -25.34 28.58
CA THR A 5 29.88 -24.15 27.99
C THR A 5 28.46 -24.48 27.56
N ALA A 6 27.49 -24.04 28.35
CA ALA A 6 26.11 -23.90 27.94
C ALA A 6 26.01 -22.71 26.97
N HIS A 7 25.36 -22.91 25.83
CA HIS A 7 24.98 -21.83 24.93
C HIS A 7 23.80 -21.07 25.56
N GLU A 8 24.05 -19.86 26.07
CA GLU A 8 22.99 -18.90 26.44
C GLU A 8 22.29 -18.39 25.18
N ALA A 9 20.96 -18.48 25.17
CA ALA A 9 20.09 -17.85 24.19
C ALA A 9 19.90 -16.36 24.56
N PRO A 10 19.88 -15.43 23.59
CA PRO A 10 19.72 -14.01 23.91
C PRO A 10 18.27 -13.67 24.29
N GLY A 11 18.10 -13.24 25.55
CA GLY A 11 17.26 -12.10 25.94
C GLY A 11 15.75 -12.22 25.85
N THR A 12 15.12 -12.94 26.78
CA THR A 12 13.69 -12.77 27.10
C THR A 12 13.54 -12.15 28.48
N ASP A 13 12.75 -11.07 28.60
CA ASP A 13 12.33 -10.54 29.91
C ASP A 13 11.26 -11.46 30.52
N ARG A 14 11.19 -11.51 31.87
CA ARG A 14 10.37 -12.38 32.74
C ARG A 14 8.84 -12.31 32.52
N LYS A 15 8.36 -11.64 31.47
CA LYS A 15 6.96 -11.60 31.03
C LYS A 15 6.73 -12.20 29.62
N GLY A 16 7.73 -12.79 28.98
CA GLY A 16 7.57 -13.49 27.69
C GLY A 16 7.14 -12.59 26.53
N ARG A 17 7.33 -11.27 26.64
CA ARG A 17 7.07 -10.32 25.58
C ARG A 17 8.37 -10.12 24.79
N LEU A 18 8.35 -10.44 23.49
CA LEU A 18 9.44 -10.09 22.58
C LEU A 18 9.62 -8.57 22.57
N ALA A 19 10.87 -8.12 22.52
CA ALA A 19 11.19 -6.71 22.37
C ALA A 19 10.51 -6.13 21.11
N PRO A 20 10.15 -4.84 21.11
CA PRO A 20 9.66 -4.18 19.90
C PRO A 20 10.70 -4.36 18.81
N LEU A 21 10.26 -4.84 17.64
CA LEU A 21 11.11 -4.92 16.47
C LEU A 21 11.52 -3.50 16.10
N GLU A 22 12.82 -3.26 16.04
CA GLU A 22 13.39 -2.02 15.49
C GLU A 22 12.78 -1.76 14.11
N PRO A 23 12.46 -0.51 13.76
CA PRO A 23 11.87 -0.17 12.47
C PRO A 23 12.84 -0.57 11.36
N ALA A 24 12.56 -1.71 10.76
CA ALA A 24 13.24 -2.16 9.56
C ALA A 24 13.02 -1.14 8.45
N GLN A 25 14.08 -0.92 7.69
CA GLN A 25 14.37 0.18 6.79
C GLN A 25 13.52 0.17 5.49
N TRP A 26 12.21 -0.04 5.60
CA TRP A 26 11.34 -0.40 4.48
C TRP A 26 10.91 0.75 3.57
N CYS A 27 11.33 1.99 3.86
CA CYS A 27 11.31 3.10 2.91
C CYS A 27 12.00 4.36 3.50
N THR A 28 13.28 4.27 3.90
CA THR A 28 13.99 5.50 4.28
C THR A 28 14.52 6.23 3.05
N ARG A 29 13.68 7.08 2.45
CA ARG A 29 14.10 8.37 1.88
C ARG A 29 13.07 9.47 2.15
N GLY A 30 13.27 10.09 3.31
CA GLY A 30 13.20 11.55 3.50
C GLY A 30 11.86 12.24 3.34
N VAL A 31 11.03 12.21 4.39
CA VAL A 31 10.09 13.31 4.64
C VAL A 31 10.80 14.31 5.55
N GLY A 32 11.39 15.33 4.93
CA GLY A 32 11.76 16.56 5.64
C GLY A 32 10.52 17.45 5.70
N GLY A 33 9.90 17.54 6.88
CA GLY A 33 8.86 18.53 7.15
C GLY A 33 9.46 19.94 7.14
N GLY A 34 8.79 20.85 6.43
CA GLY A 34 9.16 22.27 6.40
C GLY A 34 8.04 23.08 5.75
N HIS A 35 7.42 23.94 6.55
CA HIS A 35 6.39 24.90 6.13
C HIS A 35 6.88 25.85 5.03
N GLY A 36 5.98 26.18 4.10
CA GLY A 36 6.00 27.42 3.32
C GLY A 36 7.26 27.68 2.49
N GLY A 37 7.36 27.07 1.32
CA GLY A 37 8.37 27.43 0.32
C GLY A 37 8.03 26.80 -1.02
N THR A 38 7.93 27.63 -2.05
CA THR A 38 7.73 27.23 -3.45
C THR A 38 8.68 26.09 -3.83
N ALA A 39 8.15 24.89 -4.05
CA ALA A 39 8.93 23.77 -4.54
C ALA A 39 9.36 24.06 -6.00
N PRO A 40 10.65 23.85 -6.35
CA PRO A 40 11.08 24.02 -7.73
C PRO A 40 10.41 22.95 -8.59
N LEU A 41 9.92 23.37 -9.77
CA LEU A 41 9.49 22.51 -10.86
C LEU A 41 10.61 21.51 -11.19
N ALA A 42 10.56 20.33 -10.59
CA ALA A 42 11.45 19.23 -10.92
C ALA A 42 11.00 18.64 -12.26
N ALA A 43 11.57 19.19 -13.33
CA ALA A 43 11.61 18.55 -14.64
C ALA A 43 12.18 17.12 -14.50
N GLY A 44 11.41 16.11 -14.93
CA GLY A 44 11.89 14.73 -15.02
C GLY A 44 10.94 13.59 -14.64
N ARG A 45 9.60 13.79 -14.58
CA ARG A 45 8.62 12.71 -14.33
C ARG A 45 7.80 12.31 -15.57
N HIS A 46 8.40 12.36 -16.76
CA HIS A 46 7.73 11.86 -17.96
C HIS A 46 7.76 10.32 -17.98
N GLY A 47 6.58 9.69 -17.93
CA GLY A 47 6.32 8.35 -18.46
C GLY A 47 6.91 7.20 -17.67
N ARG A 48 6.26 6.80 -16.57
CA ARG A 48 6.37 5.42 -16.07
C ARG A 48 5.15 4.65 -16.55
N ASP A 49 5.33 3.86 -17.62
CA ASP A 49 4.32 2.94 -18.14
C ASP A 49 4.00 1.89 -17.06
N PRO A 50 2.79 1.81 -16.53
CA PRO A 50 2.41 0.83 -15.53
C PRO A 50 2.56 -0.62 -16.01
N ARG A 51 2.64 -0.88 -17.33
CA ARG A 51 3.07 -2.19 -17.88
C ARG A 51 4.46 -2.61 -17.40
N THR A 52 5.31 -1.66 -16.98
CA THR A 52 6.63 -1.95 -16.39
C THR A 52 6.61 -2.21 -14.89
N GLN A 53 5.50 -1.94 -14.18
CA GLN A 53 5.45 -2.20 -12.75
C GLN A 53 5.48 -3.71 -12.46
N ARG A 54 4.77 -4.53 -13.25
CA ARG A 54 4.80 -5.99 -13.07
C ARG A 54 6.16 -6.62 -13.43
N SER A 55 6.84 -6.13 -14.45
CA SER A 55 8.14 -6.70 -14.88
C SER A 55 9.33 -6.19 -14.06
N ALA A 56 9.18 -5.04 -13.38
CA ALA A 56 10.25 -4.45 -12.59
C ALA A 56 10.05 -4.54 -11.06
N TRP A 57 8.90 -5.01 -10.54
CA TRP A 57 8.65 -4.96 -9.10
C TRP A 57 9.67 -5.77 -8.29
N ARG A 58 10.20 -6.88 -8.83
CA ARG A 58 11.20 -7.72 -8.15
C ARG A 58 12.50 -6.97 -7.83
N SER A 59 12.80 -5.90 -8.58
CA SER A 59 13.94 -5.03 -8.27
C SER A 59 13.66 -4.09 -7.08
N ARG A 60 12.39 -3.91 -6.71
CA ARG A 60 11.92 -2.98 -5.68
C ARG A 60 11.44 -3.68 -4.41
N HIS A 61 10.84 -4.86 -4.56
CA HIS A 61 10.33 -5.66 -3.46
C HIS A 61 11.10 -6.98 -3.40
N THR A 62 11.77 -7.18 -2.26
CA THR A 62 12.56 -8.36 -1.94
C THR A 62 12.11 -8.93 -0.60
N GLY A 63 12.59 -10.12 -0.22
CA GLY A 63 12.19 -10.78 1.03
C GLY A 63 10.69 -11.05 1.07
N GLU A 64 10.07 -10.87 2.23
CA GLU A 64 8.65 -11.16 2.48
C GLU A 64 7.73 -10.48 1.45
N ALA A 65 7.94 -9.20 1.16
CA ALA A 65 7.13 -8.48 0.18
C ALA A 65 7.25 -9.06 -1.23
N GLY A 66 8.43 -9.55 -1.59
CA GLY A 66 8.61 -10.19 -2.89
C GLY A 66 7.93 -11.55 -2.97
N ASP A 67 8.07 -12.38 -1.93
CA ASP A 67 7.41 -13.68 -1.85
C ASP A 67 5.87 -13.53 -1.84
N PHE A 68 5.37 -12.49 -1.18
CA PHE A 68 3.94 -12.17 -1.16
C PHE A 68 3.43 -11.78 -2.55
N LEU A 69 4.14 -10.89 -3.25
CA LEU A 69 3.78 -10.49 -4.62
C LEU A 69 3.85 -11.68 -5.59
N ASP A 70 4.79 -12.59 -5.42
CA ASP A 70 4.87 -13.82 -6.22
C ASP A 70 3.65 -14.72 -6.09
N ARG A 71 3.10 -14.77 -4.89
CA ARG A 71 1.95 -15.62 -4.61
C ARG A 71 0.63 -14.96 -5.00
N TRP A 72 0.50 -13.66 -4.77
CA TRP A 72 -0.79 -12.99 -4.75
C TRP A 72 -0.98 -11.92 -5.82
N LEU A 73 0.04 -11.53 -6.58
CA LEU A 73 -0.13 -10.58 -7.66
C LEU A 73 -0.82 -11.24 -8.86
N PRO A 74 -2.08 -10.89 -9.19
CA PRO A 74 -2.79 -11.51 -10.29
C PRO A 74 -2.16 -11.18 -11.65
N GLN A 75 -2.53 -11.96 -12.65
CA GLN A 75 -2.28 -11.58 -14.05
C GLN A 75 -3.06 -10.29 -14.37
N GLU A 76 -2.38 -9.34 -15.02
CA GLU A 76 -3.03 -8.11 -15.50
C GLU A 76 -4.20 -8.44 -16.44
N ARG A 77 -5.35 -7.82 -16.18
CA ARG A 77 -6.62 -8.05 -16.90
C ARG A 77 -6.81 -7.10 -18.09
N GLY A 78 -5.89 -6.17 -18.29
CA GLY A 78 -5.92 -5.15 -19.34
C GLY A 78 -5.43 -3.80 -18.81
N SER A 79 -5.16 -2.87 -19.72
CA SER A 79 -4.70 -1.52 -19.40
C SER A 79 -5.86 -0.53 -19.43
N SER A 80 -6.00 0.27 -18.38
CA SER A 80 -6.99 1.34 -18.21
C SER A 80 -6.27 2.64 -17.86
N VAL A 81 -6.89 3.79 -18.14
CA VAL A 81 -6.40 5.07 -17.61
C VAL A 81 -6.68 5.09 -16.10
N LEU A 82 -5.63 5.36 -15.34
CA LEU A 82 -5.59 5.39 -13.89
C LEU A 82 -5.27 6.82 -13.44
N HIS A 83 -5.92 7.28 -12.39
CA HIS A 83 -5.60 8.53 -11.71
C HIS A 83 -4.44 8.34 -10.72
N LEU A 84 -4.43 7.21 -9.99
CA LEU A 84 -3.39 6.82 -9.01
C LEU A 84 -3.26 7.74 -7.79
N ASP A 85 -4.12 8.75 -7.68
CA ASP A 85 -4.11 9.70 -6.55
C ASP A 85 -5.52 10.19 -6.23
N LEU A 86 -6.51 9.28 -6.31
CA LEU A 86 -7.89 9.58 -5.94
C LEU A 86 -8.03 9.64 -4.42
N THR A 87 -7.69 10.81 -3.87
CA THR A 87 -7.83 11.17 -2.45
C THR A 87 -9.03 12.09 -2.26
N ASP A 88 -9.39 12.38 -1.01
CA ASP A 88 -10.46 13.32 -0.64
C ASP A 88 -10.14 14.77 -1.07
N GLU A 89 -8.86 15.10 -1.23
CA GLU A 89 -8.41 16.40 -1.76
C GLU A 89 -8.64 16.55 -3.27
N ASN A 90 -8.71 15.43 -4.00
CA ASN A 90 -8.80 15.39 -5.47
C ASN A 90 -10.20 15.06 -6.01
N VAL A 91 -11.19 14.95 -5.12
CA VAL A 91 -12.58 14.62 -5.46
C VAL A 91 -13.51 15.77 -5.07
N LEU A 92 -14.29 16.25 -6.05
CA LEU A 92 -15.27 17.31 -5.83
C LEU A 92 -16.67 16.72 -5.73
N ILE A 93 -17.38 17.05 -4.66
CA ILE A 93 -18.78 16.65 -4.43
C ILE A 93 -19.66 17.88 -4.38
N GLU A 94 -20.72 17.91 -5.18
CA GLU A 94 -21.76 18.94 -5.16
C GLU A 94 -23.14 18.28 -5.03
N ALA A 95 -23.96 18.76 -4.09
CA ALA A 95 -25.29 18.22 -3.80
C ALA A 95 -25.31 16.68 -3.62
N GLY A 96 -24.26 16.13 -2.97
CA GLY A 96 -24.12 14.69 -2.73
C GLY A 96 -23.74 13.86 -3.96
N ARG A 97 -23.31 14.50 -5.06
CA ARG A 97 -22.87 13.83 -6.29
C ARG A 97 -21.43 14.22 -6.63
N LEU A 98 -20.70 13.27 -7.20
CA LEU A 98 -19.41 13.56 -7.82
C LEU A 98 -19.60 14.59 -8.94
N SER A 99 -18.96 15.75 -8.80
CA SER A 99 -19.00 16.86 -9.76
C SER A 99 -17.67 17.07 -10.47
N GLY A 100 -16.56 16.54 -9.94
CA GLY A 100 -15.25 16.63 -10.58
C GLY A 100 -14.17 15.79 -9.92
N ILE A 101 -13.09 15.59 -10.67
CA ILE A 101 -11.84 14.96 -10.24
C ILE A 101 -10.70 15.90 -10.68
N THR A 102 -9.72 16.12 -9.82
CA THR A 102 -8.60 17.05 -10.05
C THR A 102 -7.25 16.38 -9.81
N ASP A 103 -6.18 17.03 -10.27
CA ASP A 103 -4.77 16.59 -10.14
C ASP A 103 -4.43 15.26 -10.83
N PHE A 104 -4.36 15.32 -12.17
CA PHE A 104 -3.93 14.21 -13.01
C PHE A 104 -2.39 14.12 -13.15
N ALA A 105 -1.60 14.81 -12.34
CA ALA A 105 -0.14 14.82 -12.50
C ALA A 105 0.48 13.42 -12.33
N GLY A 106 -0.15 12.57 -11.53
CA GLY A 106 0.22 11.16 -11.32
C GLY A 106 -0.44 10.17 -12.29
N ALA A 107 -1.37 10.62 -13.15
CA ALA A 107 -2.19 9.74 -13.96
C ALA A 107 -1.35 8.92 -14.96
N SER A 108 -1.75 7.67 -15.17
CA SER A 108 -1.00 6.72 -16.00
C SER A 108 -1.90 5.59 -16.53
N THR A 109 -1.36 4.59 -17.23
CA THR A 109 -2.15 3.48 -17.82
C THR A 109 -1.82 2.10 -17.25
N GLY A 110 -2.66 1.46 -16.44
CA GLY A 110 -2.32 0.19 -15.79
C GLY A 110 -3.50 -0.73 -15.54
N ASP A 111 -3.29 -1.75 -14.73
CA ASP A 111 -4.40 -2.57 -14.25
C ASP A 111 -5.26 -1.72 -13.31
N ARG A 112 -6.57 -1.71 -13.57
CA ARG A 112 -7.56 -0.95 -12.79
C ARG A 112 -7.58 -1.33 -11.31
N ALA A 113 -7.11 -2.53 -10.93
CA ALA A 113 -6.99 -2.94 -9.55
C ALA A 113 -6.06 -2.02 -8.73
N MET A 114 -5.06 -1.42 -9.39
CA MET A 114 -4.14 -0.48 -8.76
C MET A 114 -4.84 0.82 -8.33
N GLU A 115 -5.89 1.26 -9.02
CA GLU A 115 -6.66 2.48 -8.69
C GLU A 115 -7.35 2.38 -7.32
N LEU A 116 -7.66 1.16 -6.88
CA LEU A 116 -8.33 0.95 -5.61
C LEU A 116 -7.42 1.27 -4.42
N ALA A 117 -6.09 1.29 -4.59
CA ALA A 117 -5.16 1.56 -3.50
C ALA A 117 -5.37 2.95 -2.90
N ALA A 118 -5.22 4.01 -3.70
CA ALA A 118 -5.40 5.38 -3.21
C ALA A 118 -6.82 5.62 -2.68
N SER A 119 -7.83 5.28 -3.47
CA SER A 119 -9.24 5.46 -3.07
C SER A 119 -9.62 4.66 -1.82
N GLY A 120 -9.10 3.44 -1.68
CA GLY A 120 -9.31 2.57 -0.53
C GLY A 120 -8.76 3.14 0.78
N ILE A 121 -7.58 3.77 0.72
CA ILE A 121 -6.90 4.33 1.88
C ILE A 121 -7.41 5.74 2.21
N PHE A 122 -7.53 6.61 1.21
CA PHE A 122 -7.77 8.04 1.46
C PHE A 122 -9.25 8.43 1.44
N LEU A 123 -10.07 7.83 0.56
CA LEU A 123 -11.50 8.15 0.51
C LEU A 123 -12.30 7.39 1.55
N VAL A 124 -12.05 6.08 1.67
CA VAL A 124 -12.89 5.19 2.50
C VAL A 124 -12.17 4.64 3.72
N LYS A 125 -10.88 4.97 3.91
CA LYS A 125 -10.10 4.69 5.13
C LYS A 125 -10.20 3.23 5.58
N GLY A 126 -10.16 2.30 4.64
CA GLY A 126 -10.24 0.88 4.93
C GLY A 126 -11.61 0.37 5.39
N ASP A 127 -12.68 1.16 5.30
CA ASP A 127 -14.04 0.67 5.60
C ASP A 127 -14.41 -0.46 4.61
N HIS A 128 -14.55 -1.69 5.13
CA HIS A 128 -14.75 -2.88 4.31
C HIS A 128 -16.05 -2.84 3.49
N ARG A 129 -17.09 -2.15 3.96
CA ARG A 129 -18.36 -2.03 3.21
C ARG A 129 -18.21 -1.07 2.04
N LEU A 130 -17.56 0.07 2.26
CA LEU A 130 -17.29 1.05 1.21
C LEU A 130 -16.26 0.51 0.20
N LEU A 131 -15.24 -0.21 0.67
CA LEU A 131 -14.29 -0.92 -0.19
C LEU A 131 -14.95 -1.96 -1.07
N SER A 132 -15.92 -2.71 -0.53
CA SER A 132 -16.73 -3.64 -1.32
C SER A 132 -17.51 -2.90 -2.41
N ALA A 133 -18.16 -1.78 -2.06
CA ALA A 133 -18.89 -0.96 -3.02
C ALA A 133 -17.98 -0.38 -4.13
N LEU A 134 -16.81 0.14 -3.77
CA LEU A 134 -15.80 0.62 -4.73
C LEU A 134 -15.37 -0.51 -5.68
N ALA A 135 -15.01 -1.67 -5.14
CA ALA A 135 -14.57 -2.82 -5.94
C ALA A 135 -15.66 -3.31 -6.89
N VAL A 136 -16.92 -3.39 -6.45
CA VAL A 136 -18.07 -3.72 -7.29
C VAL A 136 -18.23 -2.70 -8.42
N SER A 137 -18.15 -1.40 -8.11
CA SER A 137 -18.28 -0.32 -9.10
C SER A 137 -17.15 -0.34 -10.15
N ALA A 138 -15.95 -0.77 -9.75
CA ALA A 138 -14.80 -0.93 -10.64
C ALA A 138 -14.82 -2.27 -11.43
N GLY A 139 -15.90 -3.06 -11.31
CA GLY A 139 -16.04 -4.35 -11.98
C GLY A 139 -15.10 -5.43 -11.43
N MET A 140 -14.75 -5.35 -10.15
CA MET A 140 -13.86 -6.27 -9.42
C MET A 140 -14.51 -6.82 -8.13
N PRO A 141 -15.74 -7.36 -8.19
CA PRO A 141 -16.38 -7.92 -7.01
C PRO A 141 -15.60 -9.14 -6.48
N GLY A 142 -15.54 -9.28 -5.15
CA GLY A 142 -15.02 -10.49 -4.51
C GLY A 142 -13.52 -10.77 -4.68
N ALA A 143 -12.72 -9.78 -5.10
CA ALA A 143 -11.26 -9.93 -5.17
C ALA A 143 -10.67 -10.25 -3.78
N ASP A 144 -9.77 -11.24 -3.72
CA ASP A 144 -9.10 -11.69 -2.48
C ASP A 144 -8.37 -10.50 -1.83
N PRO A 145 -8.49 -10.28 -0.51
CA PRO A 145 -7.78 -9.22 0.20
C PRO A 145 -6.28 -9.17 -0.07
N ARG A 146 -5.65 -10.32 -0.32
CA ARG A 146 -4.22 -10.45 -0.59
C ARG A 146 -3.86 -9.99 -1.99
N GLU A 147 -4.71 -10.26 -2.98
CA GLU A 147 -4.56 -9.70 -4.32
C GLU A 147 -4.67 -8.18 -4.29
N ARG A 148 -5.59 -7.64 -3.47
CA ARG A 148 -5.73 -6.18 -3.28
C ARG A 148 -4.51 -5.59 -2.61
N LEU A 149 -3.97 -6.24 -1.58
CA LEU A 149 -2.72 -5.80 -0.95
C LEU A 149 -1.54 -5.89 -1.94
N ALA A 150 -1.48 -6.90 -2.79
CA ALA A 150 -0.43 -7.00 -3.81
C ALA A 150 -0.46 -5.79 -4.77
N TRP A 151 -1.64 -5.41 -5.25
CA TRP A 151 -1.79 -4.19 -6.07
C TRP A 151 -1.50 -2.90 -5.29
N HIS A 152 -1.90 -2.83 -4.02
CA HIS A 152 -1.54 -1.74 -3.12
C HIS A 152 -0.01 -1.60 -3.02
N LEU A 153 0.73 -2.68 -2.77
CA LEU A 153 2.20 -2.62 -2.61
C LEU A 153 2.90 -2.16 -3.89
N LEU A 154 2.32 -2.42 -5.06
CA LEU A 154 2.85 -1.90 -6.32
C LEU A 154 2.54 -0.41 -6.54
N HIS A 155 1.52 0.13 -5.88
CA HIS A 155 1.10 1.51 -6.06
C HIS A 155 2.26 2.48 -5.77
N PRO A 156 2.53 3.46 -6.66
CA PRO A 156 3.73 4.30 -6.58
C PRO A 156 3.83 5.17 -5.32
N TYR A 157 2.70 5.37 -4.64
CA TYR A 157 2.59 6.18 -3.43
C TYR A 157 2.28 5.35 -2.19
N SER A 158 2.30 4.01 -2.26
CA SER A 158 2.03 3.15 -1.11
C SER A 158 3.09 3.30 -0.02
N ASP A 159 2.63 3.26 1.23
CA ASP A 159 3.46 3.24 2.42
C ASP A 159 2.68 2.47 3.48
N LEU A 160 2.94 1.17 3.58
CA LEU A 160 2.11 0.26 4.36
C LEU A 160 1.95 0.67 5.84
N PRO A 161 3.02 1.07 6.56
CA PRO A 161 2.87 1.62 7.92
C PRO A 161 1.93 2.83 8.00
N ARG A 162 2.06 3.80 7.10
CA ARG A 162 1.15 4.97 7.04
C ARG A 162 -0.27 4.52 6.75
N ASP A 163 -0.44 3.63 5.79
CA ASP A 163 -1.74 3.24 5.26
C ASP A 163 -2.52 2.39 6.29
N LEU A 164 -1.84 1.52 7.04
CA LEU A 164 -2.41 0.83 8.21
C LEU A 164 -2.91 1.81 9.28
N ALA A 165 -2.14 2.88 9.54
CA ALA A 165 -2.53 3.90 10.51
C ALA A 165 -3.76 4.70 10.05
N LEU A 166 -3.81 5.09 8.77
CA LEU A 166 -4.97 5.78 8.18
C LEU A 166 -6.24 4.93 8.20
N CYS A 167 -6.10 3.61 8.03
CA CYS A 167 -7.21 2.66 8.12
C CYS A 167 -7.58 2.25 9.55
N ASN A 168 -6.88 2.76 10.57
CA ASN A 168 -7.03 2.33 11.96
C ASN A 168 -6.95 0.79 12.12
N ALA A 169 -6.06 0.16 11.34
CA ALA A 169 -5.92 -1.30 11.25
C ALA A 169 -5.26 -1.94 12.48
N GLY A 170 -4.70 -1.14 13.38
CA GLY A 170 -3.93 -1.61 14.53
C GLY A 170 -2.55 -2.16 14.14
N ALA A 171 -1.90 -2.83 15.09
CA ALA A 171 -0.62 -3.50 14.84
C ALA A 171 -0.87 -4.84 14.15
N VAL A 172 -0.13 -5.10 13.06
CA VAL A 172 -0.16 -6.35 12.31
C VAL A 172 1.23 -7.01 12.34
N SER A 173 1.26 -8.33 12.25
CA SER A 173 2.48 -9.15 12.35
C SER A 173 3.10 -9.54 11.00
N GLY A 174 2.42 -9.25 9.88
CA GLY A 174 2.89 -9.54 8.53
C GLY A 174 1.89 -9.17 7.45
N LEU A 175 2.25 -9.42 6.18
CA LEU A 175 1.44 -8.98 5.03
C LEU A 175 0.08 -9.66 4.91
N GLU A 176 -0.02 -10.93 5.34
CA GLU A 176 -1.30 -11.66 5.40
C GLU A 176 -2.30 -10.96 6.32
N GLU A 177 -1.85 -10.54 7.51
CA GLU A 177 -2.70 -9.84 8.47
C GLU A 177 -3.00 -8.41 8.00
N ALA A 178 -2.02 -7.73 7.40
CA ALA A 178 -2.23 -6.42 6.78
C ALA A 178 -3.30 -6.47 5.67
N ALA A 179 -3.30 -7.53 4.86
CA ALA A 179 -4.28 -7.73 3.79
C ALA A 179 -5.68 -7.83 4.37
N MET A 180 -5.87 -8.62 5.42
CA MET A 180 -7.17 -8.77 6.07
C MET A 180 -7.60 -7.49 6.80
N ALA A 181 -6.66 -6.79 7.45
CA ALA A 181 -6.97 -5.60 8.22
C ALA A 181 -7.45 -4.45 7.31
N ILE A 182 -6.78 -4.21 6.19
CA ILE A 182 -7.14 -3.13 5.26
C ILE A 182 -8.21 -3.57 4.26
N TRP A 183 -8.06 -4.75 3.67
CA TRP A 183 -8.79 -5.17 2.46
C TRP A 183 -9.77 -6.32 2.69
N GLY A 184 -9.99 -6.72 3.94
CA GLY A 184 -10.93 -7.76 4.32
C GLY A 184 -12.37 -7.45 3.96
N SER A 185 -13.22 -8.45 4.20
CA SER A 185 -14.67 -8.31 4.15
C SER A 185 -15.24 -8.42 5.55
N SER A 186 -16.15 -7.51 5.91
CA SER A 186 -16.96 -7.56 7.14
C SER A 186 -18.09 -8.58 7.06
#